data_AF-A0A1G4IXC4-F1
#
_entry.id   AF-A0A1G4IXC4-F1
#
_cell.length_a   1.000
_cell.length_b   1.000
_cell.length_c   1.000
_cell.angle_alpha   90.00
_cell.angle_beta   90.00
_cell.angle_gamma   90.00
#
_symmetry.space_group_name_H-M   'P 1'
#
loop_
_entity.id
_entity.type
_entity.pdbx_description
1 polymer ?
#
loop_
_entity_poly.entity_id
_entity_poly.type
_entity_poly.pdbx_seq_one_letter_code
_entity_poly.pdbx_strand_id
1 'polypeptide(L)'
;MAESLSQCVTAMESSVRCLEQTVNLLKKESAPSNRLTKSLIQSRRVFELVPEYDVQRAKLDLIEEVEPLVNNLSKKLAKQLSKLERERDNLQQTLELNALRLRNRFNGEEAQDQDVGSDLVIMTSSTTEELDQLRDLKAQKAQLLEKIQSLESST
;
A
#
# COMPACT_ATOMS: atom_id res chain seq x y z
N MET A 1 -94.41 40.63 -12.87
CA MET A 1 -93.61 40.42 -11.64
C MET A 1 -93.39 38.95 -11.30
N ALA A 2 -94.40 38.08 -11.40
CA ALA A 2 -94.21 36.64 -11.17
C ALA A 2 -93.26 35.98 -12.21
N GLU A 3 -93.35 36.43 -13.47
CA GLU A 3 -92.58 35.88 -14.60
C GLU A 3 -91.09 36.25 -14.57
N SER A 4 -90.75 37.46 -14.09
CA SER A 4 -89.36 37.89 -13.88
C SER A 4 -88.70 37.16 -12.70
N LEU A 5 -89.49 36.83 -11.67
CA LEU A 5 -89.01 36.04 -10.53
C LEU A 5 -88.78 34.57 -10.93
N SER A 6 -89.70 33.97 -11.70
CA SER A 6 -89.50 32.61 -12.21
C SER A 6 -88.28 32.52 -13.13
N GLN A 7 -88.05 33.53 -13.98
CA GLN A 7 -86.84 33.60 -14.81
C GLN A 7 -85.56 33.69 -13.96
N CYS A 8 -85.53 34.52 -12.92
CA CYS A 8 -84.40 34.57 -11.98
C CYS A 8 -84.16 33.23 -11.26
N VAL A 9 -85.23 32.56 -10.80
CA VAL A 9 -85.12 31.25 -10.15
C VAL A 9 -84.57 30.22 -11.15
N THR A 10 -85.06 30.17 -12.38
CA THR A 10 -84.54 29.25 -13.40
C THR A 10 -83.08 29.54 -13.79
N ALA A 11 -82.68 30.81 -13.85
CA ALA A 11 -81.29 31.21 -14.11
C ALA A 11 -80.35 30.86 -12.94
N MET A 12 -80.85 30.94 -11.70
CA MET A 12 -80.09 30.52 -10.53
C MET A 12 -79.96 28.99 -10.46
N GLU A 13 -81.02 28.25 -10.75
CA GLU A 13 -80.98 26.79 -10.84
C GLU A 13 -80.02 26.30 -11.94
N SER A 14 -80.00 26.95 -13.11
CA SER A 14 -79.07 26.60 -14.18
C SER A 14 -77.61 26.91 -13.79
N SER A 15 -77.38 28.02 -13.09
CA SER A 15 -76.06 28.38 -12.56
C SER A 15 -75.56 27.38 -11.52
N VAL A 16 -76.44 26.93 -10.61
CA VAL A 16 -76.12 25.91 -9.61
C VAL A 16 -75.81 24.57 -10.27
N ARG A 17 -76.61 24.15 -11.26
CA ARG A 17 -76.33 22.91 -12.03
C ARG A 17 -75.00 22.99 -12.78
N CYS A 18 -74.67 24.14 -13.36
CA CYS A 18 -73.38 24.36 -14.02
C CYS A 18 -72.20 24.30 -13.02
N LEU A 19 -72.36 24.87 -11.83
CA LEU A 19 -71.38 24.77 -10.75
C LEU A 19 -71.19 23.32 -10.28
N GLU A 20 -72.26 22.54 -10.12
CA GLU A 20 -72.15 21.12 -9.77
C GLU A 20 -71.43 20.32 -10.88
N GLN A 21 -71.73 20.60 -12.14
CA GLN A 21 -71.08 19.96 -13.28
C GLN A 21 -69.59 20.28 -13.34
N THR A 22 -69.21 21.55 -13.17
CA THR A 22 -67.80 21.98 -13.16
C THR A 22 -67.02 21.39 -11.99
N VAL A 23 -67.61 21.34 -10.78
CA VAL A 23 -66.97 20.68 -9.62
C VAL A 23 -66.76 19.19 -9.87
N ASN A 24 -67.73 18.51 -10.48
CA ASN A 24 -67.62 17.09 -10.81
C ASN A 24 -66.58 16.82 -11.91
N LEU A 25 -66.48 17.71 -12.90
CA LEU A 25 -65.46 17.63 -13.95
C LEU A 25 -64.06 17.87 -13.38
N LEU A 26 -63.91 18.89 -12.52
CA LEU A 26 -62.64 19.20 -11.86
C LEU A 26 -62.17 18.06 -10.96
N LYS A 27 -63.08 17.38 -10.25
CA LYS A 27 -62.75 16.18 -9.45
C LYS A 27 -62.23 15.04 -10.33
N LYS A 28 -62.82 14.84 -11.51
CA LYS A 28 -62.38 13.79 -12.46
C LYS A 28 -61.03 14.11 -13.08
N GLU A 29 -60.77 15.36 -13.47
CA GLU A 29 -59.48 15.78 -14.03
C GLU A 29 -58.36 15.92 -12.98
N SER A 30 -58.71 16.23 -11.73
CA SER A 30 -57.73 16.34 -10.63
C SER A 30 -57.23 14.99 -10.13
N ALA A 31 -58.01 13.91 -10.29
CA ALA A 31 -57.65 12.56 -9.87
C ALA A 31 -56.33 12.03 -10.49
N PRO A 32 -56.09 12.11 -11.81
CA PRO A 32 -54.82 11.67 -12.40
C PRO A 32 -53.63 12.54 -11.98
N SER A 33 -53.81 13.86 -11.84
CA SER A 33 -52.78 14.77 -11.36
C SER A 33 -52.36 14.44 -9.92
N ASN A 34 -53.32 14.28 -9.02
CA ASN A 34 -53.06 13.87 -7.64
C ASN A 34 -52.42 12.49 -7.53
N ARG A 35 -52.80 11.54 -8.40
CA ARG A 35 -52.19 10.21 -8.47
C ARG A 35 -50.73 10.29 -8.93
N LEU A 36 -50.43 11.12 -9.93
CA LEU A 36 -49.06 11.34 -10.41
C LEU A 36 -48.17 11.92 -9.30
N THR A 37 -48.66 12.95 -8.59
CA THR A 37 -47.92 13.58 -7.49
C THR A 37 -47.66 12.61 -6.34
N LYS A 38 -48.68 11.86 -5.91
CA LYS A 38 -48.55 10.92 -4.77
C LYS A 38 -47.81 9.64 -5.12
N SER A 39 -48.10 9.04 -6.27
CA SER A 39 -47.58 7.71 -6.62
C SER A 39 -46.21 7.76 -7.28
N LEU A 40 -45.94 8.77 -8.11
CA LEU A 40 -44.75 8.79 -8.96
C LEU A 40 -43.68 9.76 -8.44
N ILE A 41 -44.08 10.96 -8.03
CA ILE A 41 -43.13 11.97 -7.53
C ILE A 41 -42.72 11.66 -6.09
N GLN A 42 -43.66 11.25 -5.24
CA GLN A 42 -43.39 10.97 -3.83
C GLN A 42 -42.64 9.65 -3.59
N SER A 43 -42.88 8.63 -4.43
CA SER A 43 -42.27 7.29 -4.29
C SER A 43 -40.86 7.19 -4.87
N ARG A 44 -40.36 8.24 -5.56
CA ARG A 44 -39.13 8.15 -6.37
C ARG A 44 -38.09 9.22 -6.01
N ARG A 45 -37.93 9.55 -4.73
CA ARG A 45 -36.69 10.19 -4.23
C ARG A 45 -35.69 9.11 -3.87
N VAL A 46 -35.11 8.46 -4.88
CA VAL A 46 -33.95 7.56 -4.71
C VAL A 46 -32.88 7.94 -5.73
N PHE A 47 -32.50 9.21 -5.72
CA PHE A 47 -31.29 9.68 -6.40
C PHE A 47 -30.47 10.38 -5.34
N GLU A 48 -29.62 9.62 -4.66
CA GLU A 48 -28.54 10.21 -3.89
C GLU A 48 -27.50 10.70 -4.88
N LEU A 49 -27.51 12.02 -5.10
CA LEU A 49 -26.39 12.69 -5.73
C LEU A 49 -25.29 12.78 -4.68
N VAL A 50 -24.28 11.93 -4.82
CA VAL A 50 -23.03 12.11 -4.11
C VAL A 50 -22.33 13.32 -4.74
N PRO A 51 -22.04 14.38 -3.97
CA PRO A 51 -21.35 15.54 -4.51
C PRO A 51 -19.94 15.14 -4.94
N GLU A 52 -19.46 15.73 -6.03
CA GLU A 52 -18.14 15.41 -6.58
C GLU A 52 -17.01 15.63 -5.57
N TYR A 53 -17.16 16.63 -4.71
CA TYR A 53 -16.24 16.91 -3.62
C TYR A 53 -16.04 15.71 -2.68
N ASP A 54 -17.11 15.00 -2.31
CA ASP A 54 -17.02 13.84 -1.41
C ASP A 54 -16.28 12.69 -2.09
N VAL A 55 -16.47 12.51 -3.40
CA VAL A 55 -15.73 11.52 -4.19
C VAL A 55 -14.24 11.87 -4.26
N GLN A 56 -13.91 13.15 -4.47
CA GLN A 56 -12.52 13.61 -4.51
C GLN A 56 -11.85 13.46 -3.15
N ARG A 57 -12.54 13.78 -2.07
CA ARG A 57 -12.05 13.60 -0.71
C ARG A 57 -11.82 12.12 -0.37
N ALA A 58 -12.79 11.25 -0.66
CA ALA A 58 -12.63 9.81 -0.43
C ALA A 58 -11.46 9.22 -1.22
N LYS A 59 -11.19 9.74 -2.43
CA LYS A 59 -10.01 9.34 -3.21
C LYS A 59 -8.71 9.78 -2.53
N LEU A 60 -8.64 11.01 -2.04
CA LEU A 60 -7.45 11.50 -1.34
C LEU A 60 -7.21 10.71 -0.05
N ASP A 61 -8.25 10.49 0.76
CA ASP A 61 -8.18 9.71 1.99
C ASP A 61 -7.67 8.27 1.69
N LEU A 62 -8.15 7.65 0.62
CA LEU A 62 -7.69 6.32 0.19
C LEU A 62 -6.23 6.33 -0.25
N ILE A 63 -5.80 7.36 -0.98
CA ILE A 63 -4.39 7.49 -1.42
C ILE A 63 -3.49 7.66 -0.20
N GLU A 64 -3.87 8.51 0.76
CA GLU A 64 -3.14 8.72 2.00
C GLU A 64 -3.00 7.44 2.84
N GLU A 65 -3.99 6.55 2.80
CA GLU A 65 -3.92 5.26 3.50
C GLU A 65 -3.09 4.21 2.73
N VAL A 66 -3.30 4.09 1.41
CA VAL A 66 -2.71 3.02 0.59
C VAL A 66 -1.25 3.29 0.25
N GLU A 67 -0.88 4.53 -0.04
CA GLU A 67 0.49 4.89 -0.47
C GLU A 67 1.58 4.56 0.57
N PRO A 68 1.44 4.88 1.87
CA PRO A 68 2.43 4.47 2.87
C PRO A 68 2.49 2.95 3.03
N LEU A 69 1.37 2.25 2.86
CA LEU A 69 1.30 0.80 2.97
C LEU A 69 2.05 0.13 1.81
N VAL A 70 1.83 0.59 0.58
CA VAL A 70 2.56 0.16 -0.62
C VAL A 70 4.05 0.46 -0.49
N ASN A 71 4.41 1.66 -0.03
CA ASN A 71 5.81 2.04 0.19
C ASN A 71 6.50 1.17 1.24
N ASN A 72 5.81 0.84 2.34
CA ASN A 72 6.33 -0.07 3.35
C ASN A 72 6.53 -1.49 2.80
N LEU A 73 5.58 -1.97 2.00
CA LEU A 73 5.66 -3.29 1.38
C LEU A 73 6.80 -3.36 0.35
N SER A 74 6.95 -2.31 -0.47
CA SER A 74 8.09 -2.14 -1.40
C SER A 74 9.43 -2.13 -0.67
N LYS A 75 9.56 -1.38 0.44
CA LYS A 75 10.78 -1.38 1.28
C LYS A 75 11.08 -2.75 1.87
N LYS A 76 10.07 -3.50 2.31
CA LYS A 76 10.24 -4.88 2.82
C LYS A 76 10.74 -5.80 1.71
N LEU A 77 10.14 -5.71 0.53
CA LEU A 77 10.50 -6.51 -0.63
C LEU A 77 11.94 -6.21 -1.08
N ALA A 78 12.32 -4.93 -1.19
CA ALA A 78 13.69 -4.52 -1.50
C ALA A 78 14.71 -5.04 -0.48
N LYS A 79 14.39 -4.99 0.82
CA LYS A 79 15.25 -5.57 1.87
C LYS A 79 15.40 -7.08 1.71
N GLN A 80 14.31 -7.81 1.46
CA GLN A 80 14.38 -9.26 1.26
C GLN A 80 15.16 -9.62 -0.02
N LEU A 81 14.96 -8.88 -1.10
CA LEU A 81 15.70 -9.05 -2.34
C LEU A 81 17.20 -8.85 -2.12
N SER A 82 17.59 -7.79 -1.41
CA SER A 82 19.01 -7.55 -1.06
C SER A 82 19.62 -8.65 -0.18
N LYS A 83 18.82 -9.30 0.69
CA LYS A 83 19.28 -10.44 1.48
C LYS A 83 19.51 -11.66 0.59
N LEU A 84 18.55 -11.97 -0.28
CA LEU A 84 18.65 -13.07 -1.24
C LEU A 84 19.82 -12.88 -2.21
N GLU A 85 20.08 -11.64 -2.65
CA GLU A 85 21.25 -11.33 -3.48
C GLU A 85 22.56 -11.60 -2.75
N ARG A 86 22.68 -11.20 -1.48
CA ARG A 86 23.87 -11.50 -0.67
C ARG A 86 24.03 -12.99 -0.41
N GLU A 87 22.95 -13.70 -0.13
CA GLU A 87 22.96 -15.15 0.04
C GLU A 87 23.39 -15.85 -1.25
N ARG A 88 22.89 -15.41 -2.40
CA ARG A 88 23.32 -15.90 -3.72
C ARG A 88 24.80 -15.64 -3.94
N ASP A 89 25.30 -14.44 -3.66
CA ASP A 89 26.70 -14.07 -3.87
C ASP A 89 27.63 -14.89 -2.97
N ASN A 90 27.26 -15.06 -1.71
CA ASN A 90 27.98 -15.93 -0.78
C ASN A 90 28.01 -17.38 -1.29
N LEU A 91 26.85 -17.92 -1.70
CA LEU A 91 26.78 -19.27 -2.25
C LEU A 91 27.64 -19.42 -3.50
N GLN A 92 27.62 -18.44 -4.40
CA GLN A 92 28.46 -18.43 -5.60
C GLN A 92 29.94 -18.42 -5.24
N GLN A 93 30.37 -17.59 -4.29
CA GLN A 93 31.75 -17.57 -3.81
C GLN A 93 32.15 -18.91 -3.17
N THR A 94 31.26 -19.53 -2.37
CA THR A 94 31.55 -20.86 -1.79
C THR A 94 31.65 -21.94 -2.86
N LEU A 95 30.84 -21.86 -3.92
CA LEU A 95 30.92 -22.78 -5.06
C LEU A 95 32.27 -22.62 -5.77
N GLU A 96 32.66 -21.39 -6.10
CA GLU A 96 33.94 -21.09 -6.74
C GLU A 96 35.13 -21.56 -5.89
N LEU A 97 35.11 -21.30 -4.58
CA LEU A 97 36.14 -21.79 -3.65
C LEU A 97 36.19 -23.31 -3.58
N ASN A 98 35.05 -23.98 -3.51
CA ASN A 98 34.99 -25.44 -3.51
C ASN A 98 35.48 -26.02 -4.84
N ALA A 99 35.15 -25.39 -5.97
CA ALA A 99 35.66 -25.79 -7.28
C ALA A 99 37.19 -25.65 -7.36
N LEU A 100 37.76 -24.56 -6.82
CA LEU A 100 39.21 -24.38 -6.72
C LEU A 100 39.86 -25.41 -5.80
N ARG A 101 39.27 -25.67 -4.62
CA ARG A 101 39.76 -26.70 -3.68
C ARG A 101 39.73 -28.09 -4.30
N LEU A 102 38.67 -28.43 -5.05
CA LEU A 102 38.58 -29.69 -5.78
C LEU A 102 39.65 -29.76 -6.88
N ARG A 103 39.80 -28.71 -7.70
CA ARG A 103 40.83 -28.66 -8.74
C ARG A 103 42.25 -28.82 -8.18
N ASN A 104 42.56 -28.17 -7.06
CA ASN A 104 43.86 -28.29 -6.40
C ASN A 104 44.08 -29.70 -5.81
N ARG A 105 43.04 -30.33 -5.25
CA ARG A 105 43.11 -31.73 -4.81
C ARG A 105 43.31 -32.73 -5.96
N PHE A 106 42.71 -32.50 -7.13
CA PHE A 106 42.87 -33.36 -8.30
C PHE A 106 44.20 -33.14 -9.04
N ASN A 107 44.81 -31.95 -8.94
CA ASN A 107 46.08 -31.63 -9.58
C ASN A 107 47.34 -32.07 -8.80
N GLY A 108 47.19 -32.77 -7.67
CA GLY A 108 48.26 -33.59 -7.10
C GLY A 108 49.35 -32.84 -6.32
N GLU A 109 49.02 -31.79 -5.57
CA GLU A 109 49.88 -31.32 -4.48
C GLU A 109 49.29 -31.79 -3.15
N GLU A 110 49.92 -32.82 -2.57
CA GLU A 110 49.77 -33.16 -1.15
C GLU A 110 50.35 -32.03 -0.28
N ALA A 111 49.64 -30.91 -0.19
CA ALA A 111 49.95 -29.84 0.74
C ALA A 111 49.18 -30.08 2.03
N GLN A 112 49.95 -30.48 3.05
CA GLN A 112 49.65 -30.50 4.48
C GLN A 112 48.33 -29.86 4.91
N ASP A 113 47.57 -30.67 5.64
CA ASP A 113 46.46 -30.34 6.52
C ASP A 113 46.87 -29.21 7.49
N GLN A 114 46.81 -27.95 7.03
CA GLN A 114 46.85 -26.77 7.88
C GLN A 114 45.43 -26.28 8.06
N ASP A 115 44.94 -26.50 9.26
CA ASP A 115 43.79 -25.93 9.94
C ASP A 115 43.48 -24.48 9.52
N VAL A 116 42.66 -24.30 8.49
CA VAL A 116 42.15 -22.98 8.04
C VAL A 116 40.83 -22.61 8.76
N GLY A 117 40.52 -23.30 9.87
CA GLY A 117 39.32 -23.04 10.67
C GLY A 117 39.34 -21.70 11.40
N SER A 118 40.52 -21.14 11.68
CA SER A 118 40.66 -19.94 12.51
C SER A 118 40.76 -18.61 11.75
N ASP A 119 40.97 -18.62 10.42
CA ASP A 119 41.24 -17.38 9.64
C ASP A 119 39.98 -16.82 8.96
N LEU A 120 38.91 -17.59 8.83
CA LEU A 120 37.72 -17.18 8.06
C LEU A 120 36.74 -16.26 8.84
N VAL A 121 36.83 -16.19 10.16
CA VAL A 121 35.97 -15.33 11.00
C VAL A 121 36.40 -13.86 10.97
N ILE A 122 37.59 -13.55 10.45
CA ILE A 122 38.24 -12.24 10.58
C ILE A 122 37.65 -11.18 9.61
N MET A 123 36.96 -11.56 8.53
CA MET A 123 36.49 -10.59 7.53
C MET A 123 35.03 -10.16 7.65
N THR A 124 34.18 -10.83 8.46
CA THR A 124 32.72 -10.63 8.34
C THR A 124 32.00 -10.17 9.61
N SER A 125 32.67 -10.02 10.77
CA SER A 125 31.93 -9.59 11.99
C SER A 125 32.67 -8.76 13.04
N SER A 126 33.89 -8.26 12.81
CA SER A 126 34.63 -7.57 13.87
C SER A 126 34.03 -6.20 14.19
N THR A 127 33.62 -6.02 15.44
CA THR A 127 33.20 -4.72 15.98
C THR A 127 34.38 -3.73 15.97
N THR A 128 34.12 -2.43 16.02
CA THR A 128 35.19 -1.40 15.95
C THR A 128 36.26 -1.57 17.03
N GLU A 129 35.89 -2.11 18.19
CA GLU A 129 36.80 -2.37 19.31
C GLU A 129 37.77 -3.53 19.03
N GLU A 130 37.32 -4.58 18.33
CA GLU A 130 38.17 -5.73 17.97
C GLU A 130 39.17 -5.38 16.85
N LEU A 131 38.85 -4.41 16.00
CA LEU A 131 39.78 -3.89 15.00
C LEU A 131 40.94 -3.11 15.63
N ASP A 132 40.69 -2.36 16.70
CA ASP A 132 41.72 -1.62 17.41
C ASP A 132 42.65 -2.58 18.19
N GLN A 133 42.09 -3.63 18.81
CA GLN A 133 42.89 -4.69 19.43
C GLN A 133 43.79 -5.42 18.41
N LEU A 134 43.31 -5.67 17.19
CA LEU A 134 44.12 -6.26 16.13
C LEU A 134 45.25 -5.34 15.67
N ARG A 135 45.04 -4.01 15.67
CA ARG A 135 46.10 -3.04 15.37
C ARG A 135 47.18 -3.05 16.45
N ASP A 136 46.79 -3.09 17.72
CA ASP A 136 47.72 -3.16 18.85
C ASP A 136 48.54 -4.45 18.83
N LEU A 137 47.89 -5.60 18.59
CA LEU A 137 48.59 -6.89 18.47
C LEU A 137 49.52 -6.93 17.26
N LYS A 138 49.16 -6.28 16.14
CA LYS A 138 50.03 -6.16 14.97
C LYS A 138 51.25 -5.27 15.27
N ALA A 139 51.08 -4.19 16.03
CA ALA A 139 52.17 -3.34 16.47
C ALA A 139 53.12 -4.08 17.43
N GLN A 140 52.59 -4.82 18.40
CA GLN A 140 53.39 -5.66 19.30
C GLN A 140 54.15 -6.75 18.54
N LYS A 141 53.52 -7.39 17.55
CA LYS A 141 54.20 -8.38 16.68
C LYS A 141 55.38 -7.76 15.92
N ALA A 142 55.22 -6.54 15.39
CA ALA A 142 56.29 -5.84 14.69
C ALA A 142 57.48 -5.52 15.62
N GLN A 143 57.19 -5.04 16.84
CA GLN A 143 58.23 -4.77 17.85
C GLN A 143 58.98 -6.04 18.28
N LEU A 144 58.26 -7.15 18.45
CA LEU A 144 58.88 -8.43 18.80
C LEU A 144 59.75 -8.96 17.64
N LEU A 145 59.33 -8.79 16.39
CA LEU A 145 60.13 -9.14 15.22
C LEU A 145 61.40 -8.31 15.11
N GLU A 146 61.32 -7.00 15.33
CA GLU A 146 62.48 -6.11 15.37
C GLU A 146 63.45 -6.52 16.50
N LYS A 147 62.91 -6.89 17.66
CA LYS A 147 63.70 -7.38 18.79
C LYS A 147 64.37 -8.72 18.48
N ILE A 148 63.68 -9.64 17.81
CA ILE A 148 64.27 -10.89 17.33
C ILE A 148 65.39 -10.61 16.34
N GLN A 149 65.19 -9.75 15.34
CA GLN A 149 66.24 -9.36 14.38
C GLN A 149 67.44 -8.69 15.07
N SER A 150 67.21 -7.89 16.11
CA SER A 150 68.29 -7.28 16.89
C SER A 150 69.08 -8.30 17.70
N LEU A 151 68.44 -9.39 18.13
CA LEU A 151 69.10 -10.49 18.84
C LEU A 151 69.83 -11.42 17.87
N GLU A 152 69.25 -11.72 16.71
CA GLU A 152 69.88 -12.51 15.64
C GLU A 152 71.11 -11.83 15.02
N SER A 153 71.15 -10.49 15.03
CA SER A 153 72.33 -9.74 14.57
C SER A 153 73.40 -9.51 15.64
N SER A 154 73.13 -9.89 16.90
CA SER A 154 74.06 -9.78 18.04
C SER A 154 74.65 -11.13 18.51
N THR A 155 74.30 -12.22 17.84
CA THR A 155 74.91 -13.57 17.99
C THR A 155 75.69 -13.94 16.73
#